data_AF-A0A1B6E646-F1
#
_entry.id   AF-A0A1B6E646-F1
#
_cell.length_a   1.000
_cell.length_b   1.000
_cell.length_c   1.000
_cell.angle_alpha   90.00
_cell.angle_beta   90.00
_cell.angle_gamma   90.00
#
_symmetry.space_group_name_H-M   'P 1'
#
loop_
_entity.id
_entity.type
_entity.pdbx_description
1 polymer ?
#
loop_
_entity_poly.entity_id
_entity_poly.type
_entity_poly.pdbx_seq_one_letter_code
_entity_poly.pdbx_strand_id
1 'polypeptide(L)'
;MKTEGLLEYLLFHYRWVFVCFFLLPCTILYDLYSLFKKYVVTNTRTLLTEHNLKVKHIQKQVKKWISSGQNVPMCTSRPGWKSMTLREPKYKQTMYNIDVEMSEILYLDEDRR
;
A
#
# COMPACT_ATOMS: atom_id res chain seq x y z
N MET A 1 -10.78 5.91 43.55
CA MET A 1 -11.16 5.84 42.12
C MET A 1 -11.45 7.25 41.62
N LYS A 2 -10.45 7.92 41.05
CA LYS A 2 -10.57 9.29 40.49
C LYS A 2 -9.40 9.57 39.52
N THR A 3 -9.08 8.59 38.68
CA THR A 3 -8.03 8.71 37.65
C THR A 3 -8.60 9.05 36.28
N GLU A 4 -9.90 8.81 36.07
CA GLU A 4 -10.58 9.06 34.79
C GLU A 4 -10.52 10.56 34.41
N GLY A 5 -10.77 11.49 35.33
CA GLY A 5 -10.89 12.92 35.00
C GLY A 5 -9.58 13.64 34.64
N LEU A 6 -8.42 13.22 35.15
CA LEU A 6 -7.14 13.87 34.85
C LEU A 6 -6.59 13.46 33.48
N LEU A 7 -6.73 12.17 33.13
CA LEU A 7 -6.32 11.66 31.82
C LEU A 7 -7.23 12.20 30.71
N GLU A 8 -8.54 12.25 30.95
CA GLU A 8 -9.49 12.85 30.01
C GLU A 8 -9.20 14.35 29.83
N TYR A 9 -8.98 15.09 30.92
CA TYR A 9 -8.65 16.51 30.85
C TYR A 9 -7.34 16.77 30.08
N LEU A 10 -6.31 15.97 30.34
CA LEU A 10 -5.03 16.06 29.62
C LEU A 10 -5.16 15.67 28.15
N LEU A 11 -5.93 14.63 27.84
CA LEU A 11 -6.23 14.21 26.47
C LEU A 11 -7.08 15.21 25.70
N PHE A 12 -7.95 16.00 26.34
CA PHE A 12 -8.78 16.99 25.66
C PHE A 12 -8.10 18.37 25.55
N HIS A 13 -7.45 18.86 26.61
CA HIS A 13 -6.80 20.19 26.60
C HIS A 13 -5.37 20.18 26.02
N TYR A 14 -4.63 19.08 26.16
CA TYR A 14 -3.24 18.96 25.71
C TYR A 14 -3.08 17.98 24.53
N ARG A 15 -4.10 17.83 23.69
CA ARG A 15 -4.06 17.02 22.44
C ARG A 15 -2.79 17.28 21.64
N TRP A 16 -2.38 18.54 21.52
CA TRP A 16 -1.20 18.95 20.77
C TRP A 16 0.10 18.42 21.38
N VAL A 17 0.20 18.34 22.71
CA VAL A 17 1.38 17.79 23.41
C VAL A 17 1.51 16.31 23.07
N PHE A 18 0.41 15.55 23.13
CA PHE A 18 0.43 14.15 22.73
C PHE A 18 0.84 13.97 21.26
N VAL A 19 0.31 14.82 20.37
CA VAL A 19 0.68 14.78 18.95
C VAL A 19 2.17 15.07 18.74
N CYS A 20 2.70 16.11 19.39
CA CYS A 20 4.07 16.55 19.22
C CYS A 20 5.09 15.58 19.81
N PHE A 21 4.81 14.97 20.97
CA PHE A 21 5.77 14.09 21.66
C PHE A 21 5.65 12.62 21.27
N PHE A 22 4.51 12.17 20.75
CA PHE A 22 4.30 10.75 20.41
C PHE A 22 4.03 10.55 18.92
N LEU A 23 3.02 11.22 18.35
CA LEU A 23 2.65 11.00 16.94
C LEU A 23 3.76 11.46 15.99
N LEU A 24 4.33 12.66 16.20
CA LEU A 24 5.37 13.19 15.33
C LEU A 24 6.64 12.33 15.35
N PRO A 25 7.22 11.96 16.52
CA PRO A 25 8.36 11.05 16.55
C PRO A 25 8.05 9.69 15.92
N CYS A 26 6.87 9.12 16.17
CA CYS A 26 6.46 7.88 15.52
C CYS A 26 6.40 8.01 13.99
N THR A 27 5.92 9.15 13.47
CA THR A 27 5.88 9.41 12.03
C THR A 27 7.29 9.48 11.44
N ILE A 28 8.20 10.20 12.11
CA ILE A 28 9.61 10.31 11.68
C ILE A 28 10.30 8.93 11.68
N LEU A 29 10.06 8.12 12.72
CA LEU A 29 10.59 6.75 12.80
C LEU A 29 10.07 5.87 11.64
N TYR A 30 8.78 6.00 11.32
CA TYR A 30 8.18 5.29 10.20
C TYR A 30 8.77 5.71 8.85
N ASP A 31 8.99 7.01 8.66
CA ASP A 31 9.60 7.54 7.44
C ASP A 31 11.05 7.04 7.29
N LEU A 32 11.82 7.08 8.38
CA LEU A 32 13.19 6.56 8.41
C LEU A 32 13.24 5.07 8.08
N TYR A 33 12.35 4.27 8.69
CA TYR A 33 12.21 2.85 8.38
C TYR A 33 11.86 2.61 6.90
N SER A 34 10.93 3.41 6.36
CA SER A 34 10.50 3.31 4.97
C SER A 34 11.62 3.66 3.99
N LEU A 35 12.42 4.69 4.30
CA LEU A 35 13.61 5.05 3.54
C LEU A 35 14.67 3.96 3.60
N PHE A 36 14.95 3.43 4.79
CA PHE A 36 15.90 2.32 4.96
C PHE A 36 15.48 1.09 4.15
N LYS A 37 14.20 0.71 4.20
CA LYS A 37 13.66 -0.39 3.39
C LYS A 37 13.86 -0.15 1.90
N LYS A 38 13.57 1.06 1.41
CA LYS A 38 13.79 1.43 0.00
C LYS A 38 15.26 1.31 -0.37
N TYR A 39 16.15 1.86 0.46
CA TYR A 39 17.60 1.78 0.27
C TYR A 39 18.09 0.34 0.17
N VAL A 40 17.66 -0.54 1.08
CA VAL A 40 18.00 -1.97 1.07
C VAL A 40 17.52 -2.66 -0.21
N VAL A 41 16.27 -2.40 -0.63
CA VAL A 41 15.71 -2.99 -1.85
C VAL A 41 16.45 -2.50 -3.09
N THR A 42 16.71 -1.19 -3.21
CA THR A 42 17.44 -0.58 -4.32
C THR A 42 18.87 -1.11 -4.42
N ASN A 43 19.55 -1.32 -3.30
CA ASN A 43 20.91 -1.88 -3.29
C ASN A 43 20.96 -3.35 -3.73
N THR A 44 19.87 -4.10 -3.54
CA THR A 44 19.85 -5.55 -3.75
C THR A 44 19.28 -5.95 -5.11
N ARG A 45 18.51 -5.08 -5.79
CA ARG A 45 17.71 -5.48 -6.95
C ARG A 45 17.75 -4.47 -8.09
N THR A 46 17.94 -4.99 -9.30
CA THR A 46 17.72 -4.27 -10.56
C THR A 46 16.22 -4.14 -10.81
N LEU A 47 15.73 -2.89 -10.88
CA LEU A 47 14.32 -2.53 -11.06
C LEU A 47 13.64 -3.28 -12.22
N LEU A 48 14.36 -3.49 -13.33
CA LEU A 48 13.87 -4.21 -14.51
C LEU A 48 13.62 -5.71 -14.24
N THR A 49 14.46 -6.33 -13.42
CA THR A 49 14.34 -7.75 -13.07
C THR A 49 13.13 -7.96 -12.16
N GLU A 50 12.89 -7.05 -11.21
CA GLU A 50 11.71 -7.10 -10.35
C GLU A 50 10.41 -6.95 -11.12
N HIS A 51 10.36 -6.01 -12.08
CA HIS A 51 9.18 -5.84 -12.93
C HIS A 51 8.84 -7.13 -13.69
N ASN A 52 9.83 -7.76 -14.33
CA ASN A 52 9.62 -9.01 -15.06
C ASN A 52 9.08 -10.13 -14.15
N LEU A 53 9.55 -10.21 -12.89
CA LEU A 53 9.03 -11.15 -11.91
C LEU A 53 7.58 -10.86 -11.54
N LYS A 54 7.22 -9.59 -11.35
CA LYS A 54 5.83 -9.15 -11.10
C LYS A 54 4.92 -9.46 -12.28
N VAL A 55 5.37 -9.21 -13.51
CA VAL A 55 4.63 -9.59 -14.73
C VAL A 55 4.41 -11.09 -14.80
N LYS A 56 5.44 -11.91 -14.56
CA LYS A 56 5.29 -13.38 -14.50
C LYS A 56 4.31 -13.82 -13.41
N HIS A 57 4.29 -13.14 -12.27
CA HIS A 57 3.34 -13.40 -11.21
C HIS A 57 1.90 -13.12 -11.65
N ILE A 58 1.64 -11.97 -12.30
CA ILE A 58 0.33 -11.63 -12.87
C ILE A 58 -0.08 -12.67 -13.93
N GLN A 59 0.83 -13.03 -14.85
CA GLN A 59 0.57 -14.06 -15.86
C GLN A 59 0.18 -15.40 -15.24
N LYS A 60 0.81 -15.79 -14.13
CA LYS A 60 0.46 -17.01 -13.39
C LYS A 60 -0.95 -16.93 -12.81
N GLN A 61 -1.34 -15.79 -12.24
CA GLN A 61 -2.69 -15.57 -11.71
C GLN A 61 -3.74 -15.65 -12.83
N VAL A 62 -3.49 -15.02 -13.97
CA VAL A 62 -4.40 -15.08 -15.14
C VAL A 62 -4.52 -16.50 -15.68
N LYS A 63 -3.41 -17.25 -15.81
CA LYS A 63 -3.46 -18.67 -16.20
C LYS A 63 -4.27 -19.51 -15.22
N LYS A 64 -4.18 -19.23 -13.91
CA LYS A 64 -4.99 -19.90 -12.90
C LYS A 64 -6.48 -19.59 -13.07
N TRP A 65 -6.83 -18.33 -13.32
CA TRP A 65 -8.20 -17.93 -13.63
C TRP A 65 -8.74 -18.61 -14.89
N ILE A 66 -7.94 -18.69 -15.96
CA ILE A 66 -8.28 -19.43 -17.18
C ILE A 66 -8.55 -20.90 -16.86
N SER A 67 -7.67 -21.54 -16.08
CA SER A 67 -7.83 -22.96 -15.71
C SER A 67 -9.04 -23.24 -14.81
N SER A 68 -9.55 -22.22 -14.09
CA SER A 68 -10.77 -22.33 -13.30
C SER A 68 -12.07 -22.20 -14.11
N GLY A 69 -11.99 -22.10 -15.44
CA GLY A 69 -13.15 -22.06 -16.34
C GLY A 69 -13.70 -20.67 -16.64
N GLN A 70 -13.04 -19.59 -16.18
CA GLN A 70 -13.41 -18.20 -16.51
C GLN A 70 -14.85 -17.79 -16.16
N ASN A 71 -15.47 -18.47 -15.19
CA ASN A 71 -16.89 -18.28 -14.85
C ASN A 71 -17.24 -16.89 -14.32
N VAL A 72 -16.25 -16.16 -13.79
CA VAL A 72 -16.42 -14.81 -13.23
C VAL A 72 -15.44 -13.85 -13.87
N PRO A 73 -15.81 -12.57 -14.10
CA PRO A 73 -14.88 -11.59 -14.64
C PRO A 73 -13.74 -11.29 -13.65
N MET A 74 -12.60 -10.86 -14.19
CA MET A 74 -11.45 -10.43 -13.39
C MET A 74 -11.57 -8.97 -12.96
N CYS A 75 -11.00 -8.64 -11.81
CA CYS A 75 -10.78 -7.27 -11.38
C CYS A 75 -9.46 -7.14 -10.60
N THR A 76 -8.97 -5.92 -10.38
CA THR A 76 -7.74 -5.70 -9.61
C THR A 76 -8.01 -5.87 -8.11
N SER A 77 -7.10 -6.57 -7.41
CA SER A 77 -7.12 -6.77 -5.95
C SER A 77 -6.96 -5.48 -5.12
N ARG A 78 -6.60 -4.36 -5.78
CA ARG A 78 -6.24 -3.08 -5.15
C ARG A 78 -7.20 -2.72 -4.01
N PRO A 79 -6.73 -2.52 -2.78
CA PRO A 79 -7.63 -2.33 -1.65
C PRO A 79 -8.37 -0.98 -1.73
N GLY A 80 -9.55 -0.91 -1.10
CA GLY A 80 -10.42 0.27 -1.13
C GLY A 80 -9.75 1.53 -0.60
N TRP A 81 -8.96 1.43 0.48
CA TRP A 81 -8.22 2.54 1.07
C TRP A 81 -7.14 3.12 0.15
N LYS A 82 -6.67 2.37 -0.85
CA LYS A 82 -5.76 2.88 -1.87
C LYS A 82 -6.52 3.70 -2.91
N SER A 83 -7.84 3.56 -3.02
CA SER A 83 -8.68 4.25 -3.99
C SER A 83 -8.98 5.69 -3.64
N MET A 84 -8.92 6.55 -4.66
CA MET A 84 -9.38 7.94 -4.56
C MET A 84 -10.92 8.00 -4.48
N THR A 85 -11.61 6.93 -4.87
CA THR A 85 -13.07 6.85 -4.84
C THR A 85 -13.55 6.48 -3.44
N LEU A 86 -14.50 7.25 -2.91
CA LEU A 86 -15.18 6.98 -1.63
C LEU A 86 -16.13 5.78 -1.67
N ARG A 87 -16.43 5.26 -2.87
CA ARG A 87 -17.35 4.13 -3.07
C ARG A 87 -16.70 2.81 -2.66
N GLU A 88 -17.39 2.07 -1.81
CA GLU A 88 -16.98 0.71 -1.46
C GLU A 88 -17.12 -0.24 -2.67
N PRO A 89 -16.04 -0.91 -3.11
CA PRO A 89 -16.05 -1.74 -4.31
C PRO A 89 -16.62 -3.14 -4.05
N LYS A 90 -17.95 -3.24 -3.85
CA LYS A 90 -18.65 -4.51 -3.56
C LYS A 90 -18.41 -5.62 -4.60
N TYR A 91 -18.17 -5.25 -5.86
CA TYR A 91 -17.88 -6.18 -6.95
C TYR A 91 -16.64 -7.06 -6.69
N LYS A 92 -15.70 -6.63 -5.83
CA LYS A 92 -14.50 -7.42 -5.48
C LYS A 92 -14.80 -8.68 -4.67
N GLN A 93 -16.00 -8.79 -4.11
CA GLN A 93 -16.45 -9.97 -3.38
C GLN A 93 -16.91 -11.09 -4.33
N THR A 94 -17.34 -10.75 -5.54
CA THR A 94 -17.91 -11.69 -6.51
C THR A 94 -17.00 -11.94 -7.72
N MET A 95 -16.06 -11.04 -8.00
CA MET A 95 -15.13 -11.13 -9.12
C MET A 95 -13.79 -11.75 -8.72
N TYR A 96 -13.05 -12.26 -9.72
CA TYR A 96 -11.73 -12.83 -9.48
C TYR A 96 -10.68 -11.72 -9.31
N ASN A 97 -10.11 -11.62 -8.11
CA ASN A 97 -9.14 -10.58 -7.77
C ASN A 97 -7.73 -10.96 -8.26
N ILE A 98 -7.16 -10.16 -9.16
CA ILE A 98 -5.77 -10.27 -9.62
C ILE A 98 -4.92 -9.22 -8.90
N ASP A 99 -3.81 -9.66 -8.31
CA ASP A 99 -2.85 -8.77 -7.68
C ASP A 99 -1.92 -8.11 -8.69
N VAL A 100 -2.06 -6.79 -8.82
CA VAL A 100 -1.40 -5.94 -9.83
C VAL A 100 -0.69 -4.78 -9.13
N GLU A 101 0.34 -5.08 -8.34
CA GLU A 101 1.17 -4.07 -7.69
C GLU A 101 2.36 -3.68 -8.59
N MET A 102 2.15 -2.68 -9.45
CA MET A 102 3.15 -2.14 -10.39
C MET A 102 3.33 -0.63 -10.20
N SER A 103 3.83 -0.22 -9.03
CA SER A 103 4.01 1.19 -8.66
C SER A 103 5.36 1.80 -9.08
N GLU A 104 6.26 0.99 -9.66
CA GLU A 104 7.61 1.41 -10.05
C GLU A 104 7.67 1.97 -11.47
N ILE A 105 8.54 2.96 -11.68
CA ILE A 105 8.85 3.51 -13.01
C ILE A 105 9.92 2.63 -13.65
N LEU A 106 9.69 2.22 -14.90
CA LEU A 106 10.64 1.36 -15.64
C LEU A 106 11.76 2.14 -16.29
N TYR A 107 11.39 3.21 -16.99
CA TYR A 107 12.29 4.06 -17.75
C TYR A 107 11.63 5.42 -17.94
N LEU A 108 12.44 6.48 -17.95
CA LEU A 108 12.02 7.84 -18.26
C LEU A 108 12.73 8.24 -19.56
N ASP A 109 11.95 8.59 -20.58
CA ASP A 109 12.46 9.11 -21.84
C ASP A 109 12.69 10.62 -21.67
N GLU A 110 13.94 11.04 -21.52
CA GLU A 110 14.33 12.43 -21.30
C GLU A 110 14.51 13.22 -22.62
N ASP A 111 14.59 12.53 -23.77
CA ASP A 111 14.83 13.16 -25.08
C ASP A 111 13.57 13.87 -25.64
N ARG A 112 12.39 13.61 -25.05
CA ARG A 112 11.09 14.17 -25.45
C ARG A 112 10.50 15.11 -24.39
N ARG A 113 11.33 15.95 -23.77
CA ARG A 113 10.89 16.85 -22.71
C ARG A 113 10.04 18.02 -23.20
#